data_AF-A0A972MSQ1-F1
#
_entry.id   AF-A0A972MSQ1-F1
#
_cell.length_a   1.000
_cell.length_b   1.000
_cell.length_c   1.000
_cell.angle_alpha   90.00
_cell.angle_beta   90.00
_cell.angle_gamma   90.00
#
_symmetry.space_group_name_H-M   'P 1'
#
loop_
_entity.id
_entity.type
_entity.pdbx_description
1 polymer ?
#
loop_
_entity_poly.entity_id
_entity_poly.type
_entity_poly.pdbx_seq_one_letter_code
_entity_poly.pdbx_strand_id
1 'polypeptide(L)'
;MRFIASILFFLVTSLCGCNTEFGSCLKKVQDLHVYQNNTLVIPLKSKTLVFSQTPLKGYDRYDPFLNLYLFKPLDVKYPFKWNKYLKNKELAAISDRVICGKIIQDQEGLDHFAQFSKPLKNSAVILNGCCELIAINTPKGIIQKHYLQRFLSGKNNYGDIGIRVMYKNNHVIVHTVNKLINSPFERGDLILRIDNKKIASLQLFEEKVLFAPIGKVYRVNILRDGKKKTFKVKV
;
A
#
# COMPACT_ATOMS: atom_id res chain seq x y z
N MET A 1 -12.14 -21.56 47.51
CA MET A 1 -10.94 -20.96 46.90
C MET A 1 -10.20 -21.92 45.93
N ARG A 2 -10.89 -22.59 45.00
CA ARG A 2 -10.23 -23.51 44.03
C ARG A 2 -10.74 -23.42 42.58
N PHE A 3 -11.58 -22.43 42.26
CA PHE A 3 -12.17 -22.28 40.92
C PHE A 3 -11.64 -21.09 40.11
N ILE A 4 -10.76 -20.26 40.67
CA ILE A 4 -10.22 -19.06 39.98
C ILE A 4 -8.90 -19.38 39.23
N ALA A 5 -8.23 -20.49 39.54
CA ALA A 5 -6.91 -20.79 38.97
C ALA A 5 -6.94 -21.37 37.53
N SER A 6 -8.05 -21.99 37.09
CA SER A 6 -8.09 -22.65 35.77
C SER A 6 -8.45 -21.73 34.60
N ILE A 7 -9.04 -20.56 34.84
CA ILE A 7 -9.39 -19.60 33.77
C ILE A 7 -8.15 -18.78 33.35
N LEU A 8 -7.17 -18.64 34.24
CA LEU A 8 -5.94 -17.89 33.96
C LEU A 8 -4.95 -18.64 33.04
N PHE A 9 -5.06 -19.97 32.94
CA PHE A 9 -4.15 -20.78 32.11
C PHE A 9 -4.53 -20.82 30.63
N PHE A 10 -5.82 -20.65 30.30
CA PHE A 10 -6.29 -20.61 28.91
C PHE A 10 -6.16 -19.24 28.23
N LEU A 11 -5.98 -18.14 28.98
CA LEU A 11 -5.74 -16.83 28.39
C LEU A 11 -4.29 -16.59 27.96
N VAL A 12 -3.33 -17.30 28.57
CA VAL A 12 -1.89 -17.12 28.30
C VAL A 12 -1.43 -17.84 27.02
N THR A 13 -2.17 -18.85 26.54
CA THR A 13 -1.79 -19.62 25.34
C THR A 13 -2.08 -18.90 24.02
N SER A 14 -2.91 -17.85 23.99
CA SER A 14 -3.23 -17.13 22.75
C SER A 14 -2.12 -16.17 22.27
N LEU A 15 -1.22 -15.75 23.18
CA LEU A 15 -0.14 -14.80 22.86
C LEU A 15 1.09 -15.48 22.21
N CYS A 16 1.22 -16.81 22.31
CA CYS A 16 2.34 -17.56 21.75
C CYS A 16 2.18 -17.95 20.26
N GLY A 17 1.01 -17.73 19.64
CA GLY A 17 0.76 -18.13 18.24
C GLY A 17 1.51 -17.28 17.21
N CYS A 18 1.60 -15.97 17.43
CA CYS A 18 2.16 -15.04 16.44
C CYS A 18 3.66 -15.27 16.15
N ASN A 19 4.48 -15.36 17.20
CA ASN A 19 5.92 -15.55 17.05
C ASN A 19 6.26 -16.94 16.51
N THR A 20 5.45 -17.95 16.86
CA THR A 20 5.66 -19.33 16.39
C THR A 20 5.27 -19.47 14.92
N GLU A 21 4.16 -18.87 14.47
CA GLU A 21 3.71 -18.92 13.08
C GLU A 21 4.67 -18.18 12.13
N PHE A 22 5.16 -16.99 12.53
CA PHE A 22 5.99 -16.14 11.65
C PHE A 22 7.49 -16.20 11.96
N GLY A 23 7.94 -17.13 12.81
CA GLY A 23 9.35 -17.26 13.19
C GLY A 23 10.28 -17.54 12.00
N SER A 24 9.83 -18.37 11.04
CA SER A 24 10.55 -18.61 9.79
C SER A 24 10.70 -17.35 8.93
N CYS A 25 9.68 -16.49 8.94
CA CYS A 25 9.69 -15.22 8.23
C CYS A 25 10.63 -14.21 8.89
N LEU A 26 10.67 -14.16 10.22
CA LEU A 26 11.67 -13.38 10.96
C LEU A 26 13.08 -13.82 10.60
N LYS A 27 13.34 -15.13 10.61
CA LYS A 27 14.64 -15.68 10.24
C LYS A 27 15.05 -15.29 8.82
N LYS A 28 14.13 -15.37 7.86
CA LYS A 28 14.36 -14.89 6.47
C LYS A 28 14.70 -13.41 6.41
N VAL A 29 13.98 -12.55 7.16
CA VAL A 29 14.24 -11.10 7.21
C VAL A 29 15.64 -10.80 7.77
N GLN A 30 16.06 -11.54 8.80
CA GLN A 30 17.38 -11.42 9.41
C GLN A 30 18.49 -11.92 8.48
N ASP A 31 18.35 -13.12 7.90
CA ASP A 31 19.36 -13.74 7.03
C ASP A 31 19.59 -12.96 5.73
N LEU A 32 18.56 -12.28 5.23
CA LEU A 32 18.66 -11.41 4.07
C LEU A 32 19.01 -9.95 4.42
N HIS A 33 19.24 -9.66 5.71
CA HIS A 33 19.54 -8.31 6.21
C HIS A 33 18.54 -7.25 5.73
N VAL A 34 17.25 -7.59 5.72
CA VAL A 34 16.23 -6.75 5.10
C VAL A 34 16.03 -5.42 5.81
N TYR A 35 16.22 -5.38 7.13
CA TYR A 35 16.06 -4.15 7.92
C TYR A 35 17.38 -3.71 8.52
N GLN A 36 17.83 -2.50 8.19
CA GLN A 36 19.05 -1.89 8.71
C GLN A 36 18.85 -0.38 8.86
N ASN A 37 19.04 0.18 10.05
CA ASN A 37 18.98 1.63 10.30
C ASN A 37 17.73 2.32 9.70
N ASN A 38 16.55 1.74 9.92
CA ASN A 38 15.26 2.20 9.37
C ASN A 38 15.17 2.22 7.82
N THR A 39 16.10 1.56 7.14
CA THR A 39 16.06 1.27 5.69
C THR A 39 15.59 -0.16 5.49
N LEU A 40 14.74 -0.39 4.48
CA LEU A 40 14.36 -1.72 4.05
C LEU A 40 15.08 -2.05 2.75
N VAL A 41 15.88 -3.11 2.73
CA VAL A 41 16.51 -3.68 1.53
C VAL A 41 15.82 -4.99 1.22
N ILE A 42 15.04 -5.04 0.16
CA ILE A 42 14.13 -6.16 -0.13
C ILE A 42 14.57 -6.82 -1.44
N PRO A 43 15.34 -7.93 -1.37
CA PRO A 43 15.73 -8.68 -2.56
C PRO A 43 14.50 -9.30 -3.23
N LEU A 44 14.29 -8.98 -4.51
CA LEU A 44 13.32 -9.63 -5.38
C LEU A 44 14.06 -10.41 -6.47
N LYS A 45 13.35 -11.23 -7.24
CA LYS A 45 13.96 -12.12 -8.25
C LYS A 45 14.88 -11.40 -9.25
N SER A 46 14.51 -10.20 -9.72
CA SER A 46 15.21 -9.49 -10.80
C SER A 46 15.74 -8.12 -10.42
N LYS A 47 15.43 -7.64 -9.21
CA LYS A 47 15.75 -6.30 -8.72
C LYS A 47 15.79 -6.31 -7.19
N THR A 48 16.35 -5.26 -6.60
CA THR A 48 16.26 -5.02 -5.16
C THR A 48 15.44 -3.76 -4.93
N LEU A 49 14.32 -3.93 -4.22
CA LEU A 49 13.47 -2.81 -3.81
C LEU A 49 14.01 -2.27 -2.50
N VAL A 50 14.26 -0.96 -2.43
CA VAL A 50 14.76 -0.33 -1.21
C VAL A 50 13.82 0.79 -0.78
N PHE A 51 13.45 0.85 0.50
CA PHE A 51 12.83 2.03 1.10
C PHE A 51 13.85 2.70 2.02
N SER A 52 14.06 4.00 1.85
CA SER A 52 14.91 4.79 2.75
C SER A 52 14.42 6.23 2.87
N GLN A 53 14.45 6.78 4.08
CA GLN A 53 14.20 8.20 4.31
C GLN A 53 15.41 9.07 3.96
N THR A 54 16.59 8.48 3.90
CA THR A 54 17.82 9.18 3.53
C THR A 54 18.07 8.99 2.04
N PRO A 55 18.46 10.04 1.29
CA PRO A 55 18.84 9.91 -0.10
C PRO A 55 19.95 8.88 -0.31
N LEU A 56 19.71 7.94 -1.24
CA LEU A 56 20.70 6.93 -1.65
C LEU A 56 21.31 7.29 -2.99
N LYS A 57 22.46 6.70 -3.31
CA LYS A 57 23.14 6.83 -4.62
C LYS A 57 23.23 5.47 -5.32
N GLY A 58 23.44 5.47 -6.63
CA GLY A 58 23.67 4.24 -7.42
C GLY A 58 22.40 3.42 -7.71
N TYR A 59 21.22 4.02 -7.58
CA TYR A 59 19.94 3.40 -7.91
C TYR A 59 19.66 3.50 -9.43
N ASP A 60 18.94 2.51 -9.97
CA ASP A 60 18.41 2.53 -11.34
C ASP A 60 17.19 3.48 -11.44
N ARG A 61 16.41 3.58 -10.35
CA ARG A 61 15.17 4.38 -10.29
C ARG A 61 14.86 4.83 -8.87
N TYR A 62 14.18 5.98 -8.76
CA TYR A 62 13.69 6.53 -7.51
C TYR A 62 12.25 7.04 -7.66
N ASP A 63 11.43 6.82 -6.63
CA ASP A 63 10.10 7.39 -6.45
C ASP A 63 10.10 8.35 -5.24
N PRO A 64 9.94 9.66 -5.48
CA PRO A 64 10.00 10.67 -4.41
C PRO A 64 8.72 10.73 -3.56
N PHE A 65 7.60 10.19 -4.01
CA PHE A 65 6.35 10.20 -3.24
C PHE A 65 6.37 9.10 -2.18
N LEU A 66 6.90 7.94 -2.56
CA LEU A 66 6.94 6.74 -1.73
C LEU A 66 8.31 6.48 -1.08
N ASN A 67 9.33 7.28 -1.40
CA ASN A 67 10.73 7.09 -0.99
C ASN A 67 11.27 5.69 -1.32
N LEU A 68 10.95 5.21 -2.53
CA LEU A 68 11.35 3.90 -3.02
C LEU A 68 12.49 4.02 -4.03
N TYR A 69 13.47 3.16 -3.90
CA TYR A 69 14.60 3.04 -4.80
C TYR A 69 14.60 1.65 -5.42
N LEU A 70 15.05 1.58 -6.66
CA LEU A 70 15.24 0.32 -7.37
C LEU A 70 16.72 0.15 -7.66
N PHE A 71 17.30 -0.95 -7.21
CA PHE A 71 18.67 -1.33 -7.47
C PHE A 71 18.73 -2.62 -8.31
N LYS A 72 19.92 -2.91 -8.82
CA LYS A 72 20.25 -4.23 -9.39
C LYS A 72 19.95 -5.36 -8.40
N PRO A 73 19.62 -6.56 -8.88
CA PRO A 73 19.35 -7.70 -8.02
C PRO A 73 20.56 -8.03 -7.16
N LEU A 74 20.31 -8.35 -5.89
CA LEU A 74 21.30 -9.00 -5.04
C LEU A 74 21.32 -10.50 -5.33
N ASP A 75 22.51 -11.10 -5.29
CA ASP A 75 22.66 -12.56 -5.41
C ASP A 75 22.27 -13.23 -4.09
N VAL A 76 21.01 -13.66 -4.01
CA VAL A 76 20.46 -14.34 -2.83
C VAL A 76 19.66 -15.56 -3.23
N LYS A 77 19.80 -16.64 -2.46
CA LYS A 77 19.17 -17.94 -2.75
C LYS A 77 17.64 -17.90 -2.71
N TYR A 78 17.05 -17.12 -1.79
CA TYR A 78 15.62 -17.12 -1.52
C TYR A 78 15.03 -15.69 -1.46
N PRO A 79 14.94 -14.98 -2.60
CA PRO A 79 14.37 -13.63 -2.61
C PRO A 79 12.89 -13.62 -2.19
N PHE A 80 12.35 -12.44 -1.91
CA PHE A 80 10.93 -12.28 -1.63
C PHE A 80 10.09 -12.51 -2.88
N LYS A 81 8.94 -13.14 -2.68
CA LYS A 81 7.87 -13.29 -3.67
C LYS A 81 6.70 -12.41 -3.25
N TRP A 82 5.89 -12.03 -4.23
CA TRP A 82 4.64 -11.30 -4.00
C TRP A 82 3.50 -12.25 -3.77
N ASN A 83 2.61 -11.96 -2.81
CA ASN A 83 1.31 -12.64 -2.74
C ASN A 83 0.15 -11.63 -2.76
N LYS A 84 -1.03 -12.08 -3.15
CA LYS A 84 -2.27 -11.32 -3.08
C LYS A 84 -2.58 -11.03 -1.61
N TYR A 85 -2.88 -9.77 -1.33
CA TYR A 85 -3.47 -9.39 -0.04
C TYR A 85 -4.86 -10.01 0.06
N LEU A 86 -5.08 -10.83 1.09
CA LEU A 86 -6.38 -11.38 1.42
C LEU A 86 -6.90 -10.67 2.67
N LYS A 87 -7.99 -9.90 2.50
CA LYS A 87 -8.64 -9.20 3.59
C LYS A 87 -9.01 -10.20 4.69
N ASN A 88 -8.83 -9.79 5.95
CA ASN A 88 -9.10 -10.58 7.17
C ASN A 88 -8.12 -11.70 7.51
N LYS A 89 -7.14 -12.02 6.66
CA LYS A 89 -6.04 -12.91 7.05
C LYS A 89 -5.04 -12.18 7.94
N GLU A 90 -4.49 -12.90 8.90
CA GLU A 90 -3.43 -12.38 9.75
C GLU A 90 -2.15 -12.18 8.93
N LEU A 91 -1.44 -11.09 9.24
CA LEU A 91 -0.19 -10.69 8.65
C LEU A 91 0.80 -10.40 9.76
N ALA A 92 2.09 -10.41 9.44
CA ALA A 92 3.13 -9.94 10.34
C ALA A 92 3.89 -8.77 9.72
N ALA A 93 4.00 -7.67 10.48
CA ALA A 93 5.01 -6.66 10.25
C ALA A 93 6.32 -7.11 10.91
N ILE A 94 7.38 -7.24 10.12
CA ILE A 94 8.66 -7.80 10.56
C ILE A 94 9.79 -6.82 10.27
N SER A 95 10.53 -6.47 11.33
CA SER A 95 11.79 -5.71 11.29
C SER A 95 12.86 -6.47 12.09
N ASP A 96 13.12 -6.08 13.34
CA ASP A 96 13.91 -6.83 14.32
C ASP A 96 13.08 -7.89 15.05
N ARG A 97 11.76 -7.70 15.09
CA ARG A 97 10.77 -8.55 15.76
C ARG A 97 9.52 -8.74 14.91
N VAL A 98 8.69 -9.68 15.30
CA VAL A 98 7.38 -9.95 14.69
C VAL A 98 6.29 -9.15 15.40
N ILE A 99 5.46 -8.45 14.65
CA ILE A 99 4.23 -7.82 15.13
C ILE A 99 3.07 -8.29 14.26
N CYS A 100 2.27 -9.23 14.77
CA CYS A 100 1.10 -9.71 14.02
C CYS A 100 -0.08 -8.75 14.10
N GLY A 101 -0.83 -8.66 13.01
CA GLY A 101 -1.97 -7.79 12.86
C GLY A 101 -2.59 -7.90 11.48
N LYS A 102 -3.36 -6.88 11.11
CA LYS A 102 -4.04 -6.79 9.82
C LYS A 102 -3.93 -5.37 9.27
N ILE A 103 -4.04 -5.22 7.97
CA ILE A 103 -4.32 -3.91 7.36
C ILE A 103 -5.80 -3.60 7.63
N ILE A 104 -6.07 -2.49 8.32
CA ILE A 104 -7.42 -2.06 8.74
C ILE A 104 -7.99 -0.97 7.85
N GLN A 105 -7.11 -0.23 7.17
CA GLN A 105 -7.46 0.75 6.16
C GLN A 105 -6.52 0.57 4.97
N ASP A 106 -7.09 0.48 3.78
CA ASP A 106 -6.35 0.38 2.53
C ASP A 106 -5.73 1.74 2.15
N GLN A 107 -4.69 1.71 1.32
CA GLN A 107 -3.98 2.90 0.86
C GLN A 107 -4.82 3.64 -0.19
N GLU A 108 -4.96 4.95 -0.01
CA GLU A 108 -5.78 5.85 -0.80
C GLU A 108 -4.89 6.93 -1.43
N GLY A 109 -4.33 6.60 -2.59
CA GLY A 109 -3.40 7.48 -3.31
C GLY A 109 -2.00 7.49 -2.73
N LEU A 110 -1.28 8.59 -2.98
CA LEU A 110 0.11 8.79 -2.53
C LEU A 110 0.22 9.52 -1.19
N ASP A 111 -0.88 10.13 -0.74
CA ASP A 111 -0.91 10.98 0.47
C ASP A 111 -1.56 10.28 1.67
N HIS A 112 -2.39 9.26 1.44
CA HIS A 112 -3.07 8.51 2.51
C HIS A 112 -2.62 7.05 2.48
N PHE A 113 -1.60 6.74 3.28
CA PHE A 113 -1.03 5.40 3.40
C PHE A 113 -1.98 4.45 4.14
N ALA A 114 -1.84 3.15 3.88
CA ALA A 114 -2.62 2.13 4.59
C ALA A 114 -2.26 2.10 6.09
N GLN A 115 -3.19 1.62 6.91
CA GLN A 115 -3.02 1.53 8.36
C GLN A 115 -2.97 0.07 8.84
N PHE A 116 -2.10 -0.20 9.81
CA PHE A 116 -2.01 -1.49 10.48
C PHE A 116 -2.83 -1.50 11.77
N SER A 117 -3.34 -2.66 12.16
CA SER A 117 -4.12 -2.83 13.39
C SER A 117 -3.33 -2.61 14.68
N LYS A 118 -1.99 -2.55 14.60
CA LYS A 118 -1.09 -2.28 15.73
C LYS A 118 -0.13 -1.16 15.36
N PRO A 119 0.27 -0.32 16.32
CA PRO A 119 1.27 0.72 16.07
C PRO A 119 2.62 0.09 15.68
N LEU A 120 3.21 0.59 14.60
CA LEU A 120 4.50 0.14 14.08
C LEU A 120 5.49 1.31 14.15
N LYS A 121 6.54 1.18 14.97
CA LYS A 121 7.55 2.23 15.15
C LYS A 121 8.64 2.20 14.07
N ASN A 122 9.03 0.99 13.67
CA ASN A 122 10.11 0.76 12.72
C ASN A 122 9.56 0.53 11.32
N SER A 123 10.35 0.86 10.30
CA SER A 123 10.10 0.34 8.95
C SER A 123 10.16 -1.18 8.99
N ALA A 124 9.23 -1.83 8.31
CA ALA A 124 9.07 -3.28 8.38
C ALA A 124 8.53 -3.83 7.06
N VAL A 125 8.88 -5.06 6.71
CA VAL A 125 8.14 -5.77 5.66
C VAL A 125 6.87 -6.36 6.25
N ILE A 126 5.77 -6.33 5.49
CA ILE A 126 4.51 -6.95 5.90
C ILE A 126 4.31 -8.21 5.08
N LEU A 127 4.26 -9.34 5.77
CA LEU A 127 4.27 -10.67 5.20
C LEU A 127 3.02 -11.46 5.59
N ASN A 128 2.65 -12.43 4.75
CA ASN A 128 1.72 -13.50 5.11
C ASN A 128 2.46 -14.67 5.78
N GLY A 129 1.72 -15.71 6.20
CA GLY A 129 2.30 -16.92 6.81
C GLY A 129 3.25 -17.72 5.92
N CYS A 130 3.31 -17.44 4.61
CA CYS A 130 4.28 -18.04 3.69
C CYS A 130 5.53 -17.16 3.46
N CYS A 131 5.71 -16.11 4.26
CA CYS A 131 6.81 -15.14 4.15
C CYS A 131 6.86 -14.42 2.79
N GLU A 132 5.69 -14.23 2.18
CA GLU A 132 5.53 -13.50 0.92
C GLU A 132 5.12 -12.06 1.19
N LEU A 133 5.64 -11.15 0.38
CA LEU A 133 5.50 -9.72 0.55
C LEU A 133 4.10 -9.25 0.16
N ILE A 134 3.43 -8.58 1.11
CA ILE A 134 2.10 -8.00 0.98
C ILE A 134 2.17 -6.47 0.94
N ALA A 135 3.04 -5.88 1.75
CA ALA A 135 3.21 -4.43 1.86
C ALA A 135 4.52 -4.12 2.59
N ILE A 136 4.85 -2.84 2.75
CA ILE A 136 5.91 -2.39 3.67
C ILE A 136 5.37 -1.30 4.58
N ASN A 137 5.79 -1.30 5.84
CA ASN A 137 5.56 -0.21 6.77
C ASN A 137 6.67 0.83 6.62
N THR A 138 6.27 2.09 6.62
CA THR A 138 7.15 3.26 6.65
C THR A 138 6.70 4.19 7.79
N PRO A 139 7.48 5.22 8.16
CA PRO A 139 7.01 6.18 9.16
C PRO A 139 5.79 7.00 8.73
N LYS A 140 5.43 7.05 7.44
CA LYS A 140 4.20 7.67 6.94
C LYS A 140 2.99 6.71 6.96
N GLY A 141 3.21 5.42 7.20
CA GLY A 141 2.21 4.37 7.10
C GLY A 141 2.61 3.28 6.10
N ILE A 142 1.65 2.43 5.76
CA ILE A 142 1.88 1.23 4.94
C ILE A 142 1.78 1.56 3.45
N ILE A 143 2.81 1.16 2.68
CA ILE A 143 2.76 1.11 1.21
C ILE A 143 2.32 -0.28 0.77
N GLN A 144 1.14 -0.39 0.18
CA GLN A 144 0.58 -1.67 -0.25
C GLN A 144 1.19 -2.16 -1.57
N LYS A 145 1.14 -3.48 -1.78
CA LYS A 145 1.72 -4.17 -2.94
C LYS A 145 1.39 -3.54 -4.29
N HIS A 146 0.19 -3.03 -4.54
CA HIS A 146 -0.16 -2.46 -5.84
C HIS A 146 0.68 -1.21 -6.16
N TYR A 147 0.99 -0.35 -5.19
CA TYR A 147 1.93 0.76 -5.38
C TYR A 147 3.38 0.28 -5.58
N LEU A 148 3.82 -0.71 -4.80
CA LEU A 148 5.15 -1.30 -4.95
C LEU A 148 5.33 -1.93 -6.35
N GLN A 149 4.35 -2.70 -6.81
CA GLN A 149 4.36 -3.31 -8.14
C GLN A 149 4.27 -2.26 -9.24
N ARG A 150 3.49 -1.18 -9.02
CA ARG A 150 3.43 -0.06 -9.95
C ARG A 150 4.78 0.60 -10.12
N PHE A 151 5.52 0.84 -9.04
CA PHE A 151 6.89 1.36 -9.10
C PHE A 151 7.83 0.43 -9.87
N LEU A 152 7.75 -0.88 -9.60
CA LEU A 152 8.56 -1.90 -10.28
C LEU A 152 8.26 -2.00 -11.79
N SER A 153 7.02 -1.72 -12.21
CA SER A 153 6.55 -1.90 -13.59
C SER A 153 7.20 -1.02 -14.65
N GLY A 154 7.98 0.00 -14.28
CA GLY A 154 8.72 0.80 -15.26
C GLY A 154 8.43 2.29 -15.29
N LYS A 155 7.30 2.74 -14.73
CA LYS A 155 6.83 4.12 -14.95
C LYS A 155 7.02 4.99 -13.71
N ASN A 156 7.71 6.13 -13.87
CA ASN A 156 8.00 7.06 -12.75
C ASN A 156 6.94 8.15 -12.59
N ASN A 157 6.09 8.32 -13.60
CA ASN A 157 5.05 9.34 -13.56
C ASN A 157 3.75 8.73 -13.05
N TYR A 158 3.05 9.49 -12.21
CA TYR A 158 1.70 9.19 -11.77
C TYR A 158 0.73 9.98 -12.64
N GLY A 159 -0.39 9.34 -12.99
CA GLY A 159 -1.47 10.02 -13.69
C GLY A 159 -2.20 11.01 -12.78
N ASP A 160 -2.65 12.12 -13.34
CA ASP A 160 -3.50 13.10 -12.66
C ASP A 160 -4.57 13.59 -13.65
N ILE A 161 -5.79 13.81 -13.19
CA ILE A 161 -6.88 14.39 -14.00
C ILE A 161 -7.34 15.75 -13.48
N GLY A 162 -6.52 16.36 -12.62
CA GLY A 162 -6.71 17.69 -12.05
C GLY A 162 -7.74 17.75 -10.94
N ILE A 163 -8.00 16.65 -10.23
CA ILE A 163 -8.91 16.64 -9.08
C ILE A 163 -8.31 15.89 -7.90
N ARG A 164 -8.77 16.24 -6.70
CA ARG A 164 -8.64 15.38 -5.51
C ARG A 164 -10.03 15.00 -5.06
N VAL A 165 -10.19 13.75 -4.66
CA VAL A 165 -11.46 13.19 -4.25
C VAL A 165 -11.41 12.77 -2.79
N MET A 166 -12.58 12.64 -2.18
CA MET A 166 -12.76 12.08 -0.85
C MET A 166 -13.89 11.06 -0.86
N TYR A 167 -13.89 10.13 0.09
CA TYR A 167 -15.02 9.23 0.29
C TYR A 167 -15.95 9.77 1.37
N LYS A 168 -17.21 10.04 1.02
CA LYS A 168 -18.23 10.53 1.97
C LYS A 168 -19.61 10.02 1.58
N ASN A 169 -20.41 9.64 2.56
CA ASN A 169 -21.79 9.16 2.35
C ASN A 169 -21.87 8.04 1.30
N ASN A 170 -20.94 7.08 1.34
CA ASN A 170 -20.85 5.96 0.39
C ASN A 170 -20.57 6.35 -1.07
N HIS A 171 -20.04 7.55 -1.31
CA HIS A 171 -19.70 8.07 -2.64
C HIS A 171 -18.27 8.62 -2.67
N VAL A 172 -17.61 8.50 -3.83
CA VAL A 172 -16.39 9.25 -4.14
C VAL A 172 -16.82 10.61 -4.66
N ILE A 173 -16.38 11.68 -3.98
CA ILE A 173 -16.80 13.05 -4.23
C ILE A 173 -15.59 13.89 -4.59
N VAL A 174 -15.71 14.75 -5.60
CA VAL A 174 -14.69 15.74 -5.92
C VAL A 174 -14.58 16.75 -4.77
N HIS A 175 -13.44 16.72 -4.10
CA HIS A 175 -13.14 17.58 -2.96
C HIS A 175 -12.53 18.90 -3.43
N THR A 176 -11.53 18.83 -4.31
CA THR A 176 -10.88 20.00 -4.91
C THR A 176 -10.59 19.77 -6.38
N VAL A 177 -10.57 20.87 -7.14
CA VAL A 177 -10.19 20.90 -8.55
C VAL A 177 -8.95 21.77 -8.70
N ASN A 178 -7.94 21.26 -9.39
CA ASN A 178 -6.74 22.01 -9.71
C ASN A 178 -7.06 23.04 -10.80
N LYS A 179 -7.11 24.32 -10.44
CA LYS A 179 -7.45 25.42 -11.35
C LYS A 179 -6.41 25.65 -12.46
N LEU A 180 -5.20 25.11 -12.33
CA LEU A 180 -4.14 25.21 -13.34
C LEU A 180 -4.33 24.18 -14.47
N ILE A 181 -5.20 23.19 -14.28
CA ILE A 181 -5.53 22.16 -15.27
C ILE A 181 -6.96 22.42 -15.73
N ASN A 182 -7.20 22.44 -17.04
CA ASN A 182 -8.55 22.58 -17.58
C ASN A 182 -9.37 21.30 -17.31
N SER A 183 -9.95 21.23 -16.12
CA SER A 183 -10.71 20.08 -15.64
C SER A 183 -12.21 20.34 -15.75
N PRO A 184 -13.02 19.45 -16.35
CA PRO A 184 -14.46 19.64 -16.48
C PRO A 184 -15.25 19.36 -15.19
N PHE A 185 -14.55 18.92 -14.13
CA PHE A 185 -15.14 18.61 -12.84
C PHE A 185 -15.34 19.86 -11.99
N GLU A 186 -16.30 19.77 -11.08
CA GLU A 186 -16.59 20.77 -10.08
C GLU A 186 -16.58 20.12 -8.69
N ARG A 187 -16.27 20.92 -7.67
CA ARG A 187 -16.36 20.47 -6.28
C ARG A 187 -17.79 20.01 -6.00
N GLY A 188 -17.94 18.84 -5.38
CA GLY A 188 -19.23 18.23 -5.07
C GLY A 188 -19.71 17.21 -6.11
N ASP A 189 -19.07 17.11 -7.27
CA ASP A 189 -19.37 16.04 -8.24
C ASP A 189 -19.21 14.66 -7.60
N LEU A 190 -20.23 13.81 -7.74
CA LEU A 190 -20.14 12.41 -7.32
C LEU A 190 -19.60 11.57 -8.46
N ILE A 191 -18.44 10.94 -8.29
CA ILE A 191 -17.87 10.04 -9.28
C ILE A 191 -18.60 8.69 -9.22
N LEU A 192 -19.28 8.33 -10.31
CA LEU A 192 -20.06 7.09 -10.40
C LEU A 192 -19.27 5.97 -11.08
N ARG A 193 -18.61 6.28 -12.20
CA ARG A 193 -17.90 5.30 -13.03
C ARG A 193 -16.70 5.91 -13.75
N ILE A 194 -15.73 5.06 -14.08
CA ILE A 194 -14.60 5.35 -14.98
C ILE A 194 -14.43 4.18 -15.96
N ASP A 195 -14.39 4.45 -17.27
CA ASP A 195 -14.36 3.44 -18.34
C ASP A 195 -15.36 2.29 -18.12
N ASN A 196 -16.62 2.64 -17.86
CA ASN A 196 -17.70 1.68 -17.59
C ASN A 196 -17.49 0.81 -16.35
N LYS A 197 -16.55 1.11 -15.44
CA LYS A 197 -16.42 0.42 -14.15
C LYS A 197 -16.98 1.28 -13.04
N LYS A 198 -17.85 0.71 -12.20
CA LYS A 198 -18.37 1.38 -10.99
C LYS A 198 -17.21 1.64 -10.03
N ILE A 199 -17.14 2.86 -9.52
CA ILE A 199 -16.21 3.22 -8.46
C ILE A 199 -16.90 2.93 -7.12
N ALA A 200 -16.39 1.93 -6.39
CA ALA A 200 -16.94 1.50 -5.11
C ALA A 200 -16.14 2.01 -3.90
N SER A 201 -14.89 2.43 -4.11
CA SER A 201 -14.00 2.93 -3.06
C SER A 201 -13.06 4.00 -3.60
N LEU A 202 -12.48 4.79 -2.69
CA LEU A 202 -11.48 5.80 -3.00
C LEU A 202 -10.21 5.17 -3.57
N GLN A 203 -9.69 4.09 -2.95
CA GLN A 203 -8.54 3.34 -3.46
C GLN A 203 -8.69 2.94 -4.94
N LEU A 204 -9.84 2.37 -5.33
CA LEU A 204 -10.05 1.93 -6.71
C LEU A 204 -10.04 3.08 -7.70
N PHE A 205 -10.54 4.25 -7.29
CA PHE A 205 -10.48 5.46 -8.10
C PHE A 205 -9.04 5.97 -8.24
N GLU A 206 -8.35 6.14 -7.11
CA GLU A 206 -6.98 6.65 -7.06
C GLU A 206 -6.02 5.76 -7.86
N GLU A 207 -6.02 4.44 -7.64
CA GLU A 207 -5.20 3.50 -8.41
C GLU A 207 -5.47 3.60 -9.91
N LYS A 208 -6.74 3.74 -10.30
CA LYS A 208 -7.13 3.81 -11.71
C LYS A 208 -6.56 5.06 -12.39
N VAL A 209 -6.56 6.19 -11.70
CA VAL A 209 -6.02 7.45 -12.20
C VAL A 209 -4.49 7.44 -12.14
N LEU A 210 -3.92 7.22 -10.96
CA LEU A 210 -2.48 7.27 -10.70
C LEU A 210 -1.69 6.27 -11.55
N PHE A 211 -2.24 5.07 -11.81
CA PHE A 211 -1.51 4.03 -12.55
C PHE A 211 -1.71 4.11 -14.07
N ALA A 212 -2.55 5.03 -14.53
CA ALA A 212 -2.78 5.24 -15.94
C ALA A 212 -1.50 5.72 -16.66
N PRO A 213 -1.28 5.32 -17.93
CA PRO A 213 -0.31 5.98 -18.79
C PRO A 213 -0.69 7.45 -19.00
N ILE A 214 0.32 8.32 -19.06
CA ILE A 214 0.12 9.72 -19.47
C ILE A 214 -0.45 9.78 -20.88
N GLY A 215 -1.41 10.66 -21.09
CA GLY A 215 -2.16 10.82 -22.32
C GLY A 215 -3.38 9.90 -22.45
N LYS A 216 -3.61 8.98 -21.51
CA LYS A 216 -4.79 8.13 -21.52
C LYS A 216 -6.05 8.98 -21.34
N VAL A 217 -7.07 8.73 -22.18
CA VAL A 217 -8.37 9.38 -22.04
C VAL A 217 -9.35 8.45 -21.32
N TYR A 218 -9.90 8.92 -20.22
CA TYR A 218 -10.94 8.25 -19.44
C TYR A 218 -12.32 8.81 -19.75
N ARG A 219 -13.34 7.94 -19.82
CA ARG A 219 -14.75 8.36 -19.74
C ARG A 219 -15.21 8.29 -18.29
N VAL A 220 -15.48 9.44 -17.69
CA VAL A 220 -15.90 9.55 -16.28
C VAL A 220 -17.36 9.95 -16.23
N ASN A 221 -18.19 9.10 -15.62
CA ASN A 221 -19.59 9.41 -15.35
C ASN A 221 -19.70 9.98 -13.94
N ILE A 222 -20.41 11.10 -13.82
CA ILE A 222 -20.64 11.78 -12.55
C ILE A 222 -22.13 12.05 -12.31
N LEU A 223 -22.47 12.40 -11.06
CA LEU A 223 -23.72 13.07 -10.70
C LEU A 223 -23.40 14.50 -10.26
N ARG A 224 -24.01 15.49 -10.91
CA ARG A 224 -23.97 16.91 -10.53
C ARG A 224 -25.39 17.43 -10.45
N ASP A 225 -25.80 17.96 -9.30
CA ASP A 225 -27.15 18.50 -9.07
C ASP A 225 -28.27 17.54 -9.49
N GLY A 226 -28.10 16.25 -9.15
CA GLY A 226 -29.04 15.17 -9.51
C GLY A 226 -29.02 14.75 -10.98
N LYS A 227 -28.21 15.38 -11.84
CA LYS A 227 -28.10 15.06 -13.27
C LYS A 227 -26.83 14.28 -13.57
N LYS A 228 -26.97 13.19 -14.32
CA LYS A 228 -25.82 12.41 -14.79
C LYS A 228 -25.10 13.18 -15.91
N LYS A 229 -23.79 13.35 -15.76
CA LYS A 229 -22.91 13.92 -16.80
C LYS A 229 -21.81 12.93 -17.13
N THR A 230 -21.25 13.02 -18.34
CA THR A 230 -20.12 12.19 -18.77
C THR A 230 -19.06 13.09 -19.37
N PHE A 231 -17.83 13.00 -18.85
CA PHE A 231 -16.70 13.74 -19.35
C PHE A 231 -15.65 12.80 -19.94
N LYS A 232 -14.96 13.27 -20.99
CA LYS A 232 -13.71 12.67 -21.46
C LYS A 232 -12.57 13.47 -20.86
N VAL A 233 -11.74 12.84 -20.05
CA VAL A 233 -10.63 13.50 -19.37
C VAL A 233 -9.33 12.81 -19.70
N LYS A 234 -8.30 13.60 -20.02
CA LYS A 234 -6.97 13.11 -20.34
C LYS A 234 -6.13 13.12 -19.07
N VAL A 235 -5.44 12.00 -18.83
CA VAL A 235 -4.39 11.85 -17.81
C VAL A 235 -3.11 12.50 -18.30
#